data_AF-A0A7S3N997-F1
#
_entry.id   AF-A0A7S3N997-F1
#
_cell.length_a   1.000
_cell.length_b   1.000
_cell.length_c   1.000
_cell.angle_alpha   90.00
_cell.angle_beta   90.00
_cell.angle_gamma   90.00
#
_symmetry.space_group_name_H-M   'P 1'
#
loop_
_entity.id
_entity.type
_entity.pdbx_description
1 polymer ?
#
loop_
_entity_poly.entity_id
_entity_poly.type
_entity_poly.pdbx_seq_one_letter_code
_entity_poly.pdbx_strand_id
1 'polypeptide(L)'
;MPIPITFYFIGSEEHVLLDPNAKEEKVCTSRNTVFMNVFGDICGIHTLGVLDLSFETYNRCLAVAETKAKEVTKVIRDQLSNIEEFKMKNIISDLDQMKIDDDADADTHAQGKASKDQFIKTIKETIDKDFDNEQLDDNLIVSTMKRQKIPKLGEDSAKR
;
A
#
# COMPACT_ATOMS: atom_id res chain seq x y z
N MET A 1 0.25 -4.04 -4.10
CA MET A 1 0.75 -4.85 -2.97
C MET A 1 -0.36 -5.78 -2.52
N PRO A 2 -0.23 -7.11 -2.71
CA PRO A 2 -1.16 -8.08 -2.15
C PRO A 2 -0.97 -8.22 -0.65
N ILE A 3 -2.07 -8.26 0.11
CA ILE A 3 -2.08 -8.48 1.56
C ILE A 3 -2.75 -9.84 1.85
N PRO A 4 -2.11 -10.72 2.62
CA PRO A 4 -2.75 -11.94 3.10
C PRO A 4 -3.74 -11.63 4.22
N ILE A 5 -4.98 -12.09 4.06
CA ILE A 5 -5.99 -12.07 5.12
C ILE A 5 -6.35 -13.52 5.42
N THR A 6 -6.18 -13.93 6.68
CA THR A 6 -6.44 -15.31 7.11
C THR A 6 -7.70 -15.38 7.95
N PHE A 7 -8.64 -16.18 7.48
CA PHE A 7 -9.85 -16.59 8.19
C PHE A 7 -9.62 -17.94 8.85
N TYR A 8 -10.16 -18.08 10.05
CA TYR A 8 -10.16 -19.32 10.80
C TYR A 8 -11.60 -19.74 11.09
N PHE A 9 -11.85 -21.04 11.01
CA PHE A 9 -13.20 -21.60 11.14
C PHE A 9 -13.22 -22.59 12.31
N ILE A 10 -14.19 -22.41 13.20
CA ILE A 10 -14.41 -23.27 14.36
C ILE A 10 -15.73 -24.03 14.16
N GLY A 11 -15.64 -25.36 14.01
CA GLY A 11 -16.83 -26.19 13.87
C GLY A 11 -17.57 -25.94 12.54
N SER A 12 -18.90 -25.79 12.61
CA SER A 12 -19.76 -25.45 11.47
C SER A 12 -19.58 -24.00 11.02
N GLU A 13 -20.08 -23.68 9.82
CA GLU A 13 -19.91 -22.40 9.08
C GLU A 13 -20.24 -21.09 9.83
N GLU A 14 -20.77 -21.16 11.05
CA GLU A 14 -21.31 -20.02 11.81
C GLU A 14 -20.23 -19.16 12.49
N HIS A 15 -19.05 -19.73 12.76
CA HIS A 15 -18.00 -19.05 13.50
C HIS A 15 -16.72 -18.87 12.68
N VAL A 16 -16.61 -17.67 12.09
CA VAL A 16 -15.43 -17.21 11.36
C VAL A 16 -14.66 -16.21 12.22
N LEU A 17 -13.37 -16.47 12.43
CA LEU A 17 -12.47 -15.60 13.16
C LEU A 17 -11.46 -14.95 12.22
N LEU A 18 -11.11 -13.70 12.52
CA LEU A 18 -10.02 -12.95 11.93
C LEU A 18 -9.01 -12.65 13.02
N ASP A 19 -7.72 -12.82 12.70
CA ASP A 19 -6.60 -12.58 13.63
C ASP A 19 -6.77 -13.31 14.98
N PRO A 20 -6.95 -14.65 14.97
CA PRO A 20 -7.13 -15.39 16.21
C PRO A 20 -5.86 -15.43 17.05
N ASN A 21 -6.05 -15.55 18.36
CA ASN A 21 -4.93 -15.83 19.27
C ASN A 21 -4.53 -17.32 19.25
N ALA A 22 -3.37 -17.64 19.83
CA ALA A 22 -2.83 -19.00 19.85
C ALA A 22 -3.73 -20.06 20.51
N LYS A 23 -4.73 -19.67 21.33
CA LYS A 23 -5.70 -20.62 21.90
C LYS A 23 -6.86 -20.85 20.93
N GLU A 24 -7.35 -19.80 20.29
CA GLU A 24 -8.36 -19.86 19.24
C GLU A 24 -7.87 -20.70 18.05
N GLU A 25 -6.64 -20.48 17.60
CA GLU A 25 -6.03 -21.26 16.50
C GLU A 25 -6.03 -22.78 16.76
N LYS A 26 -5.84 -23.20 18.02
CA LYS A 26 -5.82 -24.63 18.39
C LYS A 26 -7.19 -25.30 18.32
N VAL A 27 -8.27 -24.51 18.45
CA VAL A 27 -9.65 -25.01 18.42
C VAL A 27 -10.22 -24.95 17.00
N CYS A 28 -9.58 -24.20 16.10
CA CYS A 28 -10.00 -24.08 14.71
C CYS A 28 -9.82 -25.40 13.95
N THR A 29 -10.82 -25.72 13.14
CA THR A 29 -10.85 -26.94 12.31
C THR A 29 -10.19 -26.71 10.96
N SER A 30 -10.31 -25.50 10.43
CA SER A 30 -9.67 -25.10 9.18
C SER A 30 -9.31 -23.62 9.17
N ARG A 31 -8.43 -23.26 8.25
CA ARG A 31 -8.04 -21.88 7.96
C ARG A 31 -7.97 -21.66 6.47
N ASN A 32 -8.37 -20.47 6.04
CA ASN A 32 -8.31 -20.03 4.65
C ASN A 32 -7.63 -18.67 4.60
N THR A 33 -6.50 -18.58 3.89
CA THR A 33 -5.81 -17.33 3.62
C THR A 33 -6.14 -16.89 2.20
N VAL A 34 -6.67 -15.68 2.06
CA VAL A 34 -6.91 -15.03 0.77
C VAL A 34 -5.91 -13.89 0.63
N PHE A 35 -5.24 -13.83 -0.51
CA PHE A 35 -4.33 -12.74 -0.84
C PHE A 35 -5.10 -11.76 -1.72
N MET A 36 -5.34 -10.54 -1.25
CA MET A 36 -6.08 -9.51 -1.99
C MET A 36 -5.23 -8.26 -2.20
N ASN A 37 -5.38 -7.63 -3.36
CA ASN A 37 -4.83 -6.30 -3.61
C ASN A 37 -5.84 -5.20 -3.18
N VAL A 38 -5.43 -3.93 -3.31
CA VAL A 38 -6.31 -2.78 -2.99
C VAL A 38 -7.48 -2.58 -3.96
N PHE A 39 -7.43 -3.23 -5.12
CA PHE A 39 -8.49 -3.17 -6.13
C PHE A 39 -9.55 -4.27 -5.92
N GLY A 40 -9.32 -5.19 -4.98
CA GLY A 40 -10.20 -6.32 -4.70
C GLY A 40 -9.90 -7.58 -5.52
N ASP A 41 -8.80 -7.60 -6.29
CA ASP A 41 -8.42 -8.81 -7.02
C ASP A 41 -7.77 -9.83 -6.08
N ILE A 42 -8.21 -11.08 -6.22
CA ILE A 42 -7.62 -12.21 -5.53
C ILE A 42 -6.34 -12.62 -6.26
N CYS A 43 -5.21 -12.45 -5.57
CA CYS A 43 -3.89 -12.82 -6.05
C CYS A 43 -3.54 -14.29 -5.77
N GLY A 44 -4.24 -14.90 -4.81
CA GLY A 44 -4.05 -16.29 -4.42
C GLY A 44 -4.95 -16.70 -3.27
N ILE A 45 -5.15 -18.00 -3.10
CA ILE A 45 -5.92 -18.60 -2.00
C ILE A 45 -5.14 -19.79 -1.47
N HIS A 46 -5.06 -19.92 -0.15
CA HIS A 46 -4.43 -21.05 0.52
C HIS A 46 -5.34 -21.58 1.63
N THR A 47 -5.76 -22.84 1.51
CA THR A 47 -6.62 -23.50 2.49
C THR A 47 -5.83 -24.59 3.22
N LEU A 48 -5.98 -24.65 4.54
CA LEU A 48 -5.49 -25.74 5.37
C LEU A 48 -6.63 -26.32 6.18
N GLY A 49 -6.68 -27.65 6.26
CA GLY A 49 -7.78 -28.39 6.85
C GLY A 49 -8.95 -28.57 5.88
N VAL A 50 -10.09 -29.01 6.41
CA VAL A 50 -11.31 -29.20 5.64
C VAL A 50 -12.16 -27.94 5.75
N LEU A 51 -12.40 -27.29 4.62
CA LEU A 51 -13.22 -26.10 4.52
C LEU A 51 -14.56 -26.50 3.91
N ASP A 52 -15.59 -26.62 4.77
CA ASP A 52 -16.97 -26.81 4.35
C ASP A 52 -17.68 -25.47 4.58
N LEU A 53 -17.87 -24.70 3.51
CA LEU A 53 -18.49 -23.37 3.55
C LEU A 53 -19.45 -23.20 2.39
N SER A 54 -20.64 -22.69 2.69
CA SER A 54 -21.55 -22.14 1.70
C SER A 54 -20.92 -20.97 0.95
N PHE A 55 -21.27 -20.87 -0.34
CA PHE A 55 -20.79 -19.80 -1.21
C PHE A 55 -21.15 -18.40 -0.69
N GLU A 56 -22.31 -18.26 -0.04
CA GLU A 56 -22.73 -17.00 0.57
C GLU A 56 -21.78 -16.57 1.70
N THR A 57 -21.47 -17.47 2.62
CA THR A 57 -20.55 -17.21 3.73
C THR A 57 -19.16 -16.91 3.21
N TYR A 58 -18.70 -17.65 2.19
CA TYR A 58 -17.40 -17.39 1.58
C TYR A 58 -17.31 -16.01 0.93
N ASN A 59 -18.33 -15.57 0.19
CA ASN A 59 -18.37 -14.22 -0.38
C ASN A 59 -18.38 -13.12 0.69
N ARG A 60 -19.05 -13.37 1.83
CA ARG A 60 -19.00 -12.45 2.98
C ARG A 60 -17.56 -12.33 3.51
N CYS A 61 -16.84 -13.44 3.64
CA CYS A 61 -15.42 -13.41 4.01
C CYS A 61 -14.59 -12.62 2.99
N LEU A 62 -14.82 -12.80 1.69
CA LEU A 62 -14.11 -12.05 0.64
C LEU A 62 -14.36 -10.54 0.72
N ALA A 63 -15.61 -10.11 0.94
CA ALA A 63 -15.93 -8.68 1.11
C ALA A 63 -15.22 -8.07 2.33
N VAL A 64 -15.11 -8.83 3.43
CA VAL A 64 -14.34 -8.41 4.61
C VAL A 64 -12.85 -8.37 4.31
N ALA A 65 -12.31 -9.37 3.59
CA ALA A 65 -10.91 -9.40 3.18
C ALA A 65 -10.53 -8.19 2.33
N GLU A 66 -11.38 -7.80 1.39
CA GLU A 66 -11.16 -6.62 0.55
C GLU A 66 -11.05 -5.35 1.40
N THR A 67 -12.00 -5.15 2.32
CA THR A 67 -12.00 -3.99 3.22
C THR A 67 -10.74 -3.96 4.08
N LYS A 68 -10.34 -5.12 4.64
CA LYS A 68 -9.15 -5.23 5.48
C LYS A 68 -7.86 -5.04 4.69
N ALA A 69 -7.76 -5.56 3.47
CA ALA A 69 -6.59 -5.36 2.62
C ALA A 69 -6.38 -3.87 2.28
N LYS A 70 -7.48 -3.12 2.04
CA LYS A 70 -7.44 -1.67 1.82
C LYS A 70 -6.99 -0.91 3.07
N GLU A 71 -7.57 -1.22 4.23
CA GLU A 71 -7.20 -0.61 5.52
C GLU A 71 -5.72 -0.83 5.85
N VAL A 72 -5.24 -2.08 5.80
CA VAL A 72 -3.85 -2.43 6.11
C VAL A 72 -2.90 -1.77 5.12
N THR A 73 -3.22 -1.77 3.83
CA THR A 73 -2.38 -1.11 2.83
C THR A 73 -2.30 0.39 3.04
N LYS A 74 -3.40 1.04 3.46
CA LYS A 74 -3.41 2.46 3.80
C LYS A 74 -2.47 2.74 4.97
N VAL A 75 -2.59 1.99 6.07
CA VAL A 75 -1.70 2.14 7.23
C VAL A 75 -0.24 1.97 6.83
N ILE A 76 0.09 0.95 6.01
CA ILE A 76 1.47 0.75 5.54
C ILE A 76 1.97 1.96 4.75
N ARG A 77 1.17 2.50 3.83
CA ARG A 77 1.56 3.68 3.03
C ARG A 77 1.76 4.91 3.90
N ASP A 78 0.84 5.17 4.82
CA ASP A 78 0.93 6.32 5.74
C ASP A 78 2.17 6.22 6.64
N GLN A 79 2.56 5.02 7.07
CA GLN A 79 3.79 4.83 7.84
C GLN A 79 5.06 4.97 6.97
N LEU A 80 5.02 4.51 5.72
CA LEU A 80 6.14 4.65 4.80
C LEU A 80 6.42 6.12 4.44
N SER A 81 5.38 6.92 4.18
CA SER A 81 5.54 8.35 3.91
C SER A 81 6.16 9.09 5.11
N ASN A 82 5.74 8.76 6.34
CA ASN A 82 6.32 9.35 7.55
C ASN A 82 7.82 9.00 7.70
N ILE A 83 8.22 7.78 7.35
CA ILE A 83 9.62 7.35 7.39
C ILE A 83 10.44 8.09 6.33
N GLU A 84 9.90 8.27 5.13
CA GLU A 84 10.57 9.00 4.05
C GLU A 84 10.78 10.48 4.42
N GLU A 85 9.76 11.12 4.99
CA GLU A 85 9.88 12.47 5.54
C GLU A 85 10.97 12.56 6.62
N PHE A 86 11.02 11.59 7.53
CA PHE A 86 12.01 11.58 8.61
C PHE A 86 13.44 11.41 8.07
N LYS A 87 13.63 10.51 7.09
CA LYS A 87 14.92 10.35 6.40
C LYS A 87 15.35 11.63 5.71
N MET A 88 14.43 12.29 5.01
CA MET A 88 14.72 13.55 4.32
C MET A 88 15.07 14.67 5.29
N LYS A 89 14.33 14.80 6.41
CA LYS A 89 14.63 15.77 7.47
C LYS A 89 16.02 15.54 8.08
N ASN A 90 16.42 14.28 8.30
CA ASN A 90 17.74 13.94 8.82
C ASN A 90 18.86 14.24 7.81
N ILE A 91 18.65 13.95 6.52
CA ILE A 91 19.63 14.28 5.48
C ILE A 91 19.84 15.80 5.41
N ILE A 92 18.76 16.59 5.51
CA ILE A 92 18.84 18.06 5.53
C ILE A 92 19.57 18.55 6.78
N SER A 93 19.31 17.97 7.96
CA SER A 93 20.05 18.36 9.18
C SER A 93 21.53 17.99 9.11
N ASP A 94 21.86 16.85 8.51
CA ASP A 94 23.25 16.42 8.34
C ASP A 94 23.99 17.32 7.33
N LEU A 95 23.29 17.80 6.29
CA LEU A 95 23.82 18.78 5.33
C LEU A 95 23.99 20.18 5.94
N ASP A 96 23.11 20.61 6.84
CA ASP A 96 23.23 21.88 7.55
C ASP A 96 24.38 21.87 8.57
N GLN A 97 24.71 20.71 9.15
CA GLN A 97 25.88 20.55 10.03
C GLN A 97 27.22 20.50 9.27
N MET A 98 27.22 20.41 7.94
CA MET A 98 28.44 20.43 7.11
C MET A 98 28.91 21.84 6.69
N LYS A 99 28.59 22.90 7.44
CA LYS A 99 29.30 24.20 7.38
C LYS A 99 29.99 24.51 8.72
N ILE A 100 31.20 24.01 8.94
CA ILE A 100 32.55 24.57 8.61
C ILE A 100 33.14 25.36 9.80
N ASP A 101 34.20 24.81 10.39
CA ASP A 101 35.20 25.54 11.17
C ASP A 101 36.00 26.45 10.20
N ASP A 102 35.44 27.60 9.82
CA ASP A 102 36.17 28.68 9.15
C ASP A 102 36.57 29.69 10.23
N ASP A 103 37.65 29.38 10.95
CA ASP A 103 38.42 30.42 11.63
C ASP A 103 39.31 31.12 10.59
N ALA A 104 39.19 32.45 10.56
CA ALA A 104 40.07 33.44 9.93
C ALA A 104 40.04 33.57 8.39
N ASP A 105 39.21 34.47 7.86
CA ASP A 105 39.63 35.86 7.57
C ASP A 105 38.54 36.62 6.81
N ALA A 106 38.27 37.84 7.26
CA ALA A 106 37.23 38.71 6.74
C ALA A 106 37.58 39.26 5.34
N ASP A 107 36.52 39.61 4.60
CA ASP A 107 36.51 40.49 3.42
C ASP A 107 36.55 39.87 2.01
N THR A 108 35.68 38.91 1.64
CA THR A 108 35.17 38.85 0.23
C THR A 108 33.89 38.03 -0.08
N HIS A 109 32.86 37.87 0.78
CA HIS A 109 31.74 36.96 0.40
C HIS A 109 30.32 37.42 0.75
N ALA A 110 29.81 38.44 0.04
CA ALA A 110 28.37 38.75 0.02
C ALA A 110 27.58 37.97 -1.08
N GLN A 111 28.26 37.43 -2.09
CA GLN A 111 27.58 36.79 -3.25
C GLN A 111 27.33 35.27 -3.09
N GLY A 112 28.00 34.59 -2.14
CA GLY A 112 27.92 33.12 -2.00
C GLY A 112 26.79 32.58 -1.10
N LYS A 113 26.23 33.40 -0.20
CA LYS A 113 25.15 32.97 0.71
C LYS A 113 23.79 32.90 0.01
N ALA A 114 23.48 33.90 -0.83
CA ALA A 114 22.22 33.97 -1.56
C ALA A 114 21.98 32.75 -2.49
N SER A 115 23.05 32.21 -3.09
CA SER A 115 22.96 31.08 -4.03
C SER A 115 22.62 29.76 -3.35
N LYS A 116 23.12 29.49 -2.12
CA LYS A 116 22.77 28.27 -1.37
C LYS A 116 21.32 28.33 -0.86
N ASP A 117 20.87 29.49 -0.38
CA ASP A 117 19.50 29.65 0.11
C ASP A 117 18.47 29.58 -1.04
N GLN A 118 18.81 30.13 -2.22
CA GLN A 118 17.99 29.96 -3.43
C GLN A 118 17.96 28.52 -3.94
N PHE A 119 19.05 27.76 -3.79
CA PHE A 119 19.09 26.36 -4.19
C PHE A 119 18.22 25.49 -3.28
N ILE A 120 18.29 25.69 -1.97
CA ILE A 120 17.44 25.00 -0.99
C ILE A 120 15.96 25.37 -1.20
N LYS A 121 15.66 26.62 -1.53
CA LYS A 121 14.29 27.07 -1.81
C LYS A 121 13.74 26.43 -3.10
N THR A 122 14.54 26.36 -4.16
CA THR A 122 14.14 25.72 -5.42
C THR A 122 13.91 24.21 -5.26
N ILE A 123 14.72 23.54 -4.44
CA ILE A 123 14.51 22.11 -4.12
C ILE A 123 13.21 21.91 -3.35
N LYS A 124 12.94 22.72 -2.32
CA LYS A 124 11.68 22.65 -1.56
C LYS A 124 10.45 22.89 -2.44
N GLU A 125 10.48 23.90 -3.30
CA GLU A 125 9.38 24.23 -4.22
C GLU A 125 9.15 23.19 -5.34
N THR A 126 10.17 22.40 -5.69
CA THR A 126 10.04 21.31 -6.66
C THR A 126 9.43 20.07 -6.01
N ILE A 127 9.84 19.77 -4.76
CA ILE A 127 9.32 18.63 -4.00
C ILE A 127 7.82 18.79 -3.68
N ASP A 128 7.38 19.99 -3.32
CA ASP A 128 5.96 20.25 -3.03
C ASP A 128 5.06 20.04 -4.27
N LYS A 129 5.58 20.27 -5.50
CA LYS A 129 4.83 20.10 -6.75
C LYS A 129 4.74 18.65 -7.24
N ASP A 130 5.70 17.82 -6.86
CA ASP A 130 5.70 16.39 -7.22
C ASP A 130 4.76 15.59 -6.30
N PHE A 131 4.58 16.02 -5.04
CA PHE A 131 3.65 15.40 -4.09
C PHE A 131 2.16 15.61 -4.44
N ASP A 132 1.79 16.77 -5.01
CA ASP A 132 0.40 17.04 -5.42
C ASP A 132 -0.02 16.28 -6.69
N ASN A 133 0.94 15.87 -7.54
CA ASN A 133 0.65 15.21 -8.82
C ASN A 133 0.45 13.68 -8.71
N GLU A 134 0.68 13.07 -7.55
CA GLU A 134 0.44 11.63 -7.33
C GLU A 134 -0.99 11.31 -6.85
N GLN A 135 -1.86 12.32 -6.72
CA GLN A 135 -3.31 12.09 -6.78
C GLN A 135 -3.68 11.74 -8.22
N LEU A 136 -3.47 10.47 -8.56
CA LEU A 136 -3.94 9.85 -9.80
C LEU A 136 -5.42 10.17 -9.99
N ASP A 137 -5.70 11.03 -10.97
CA ASP A 137 -7.03 11.32 -11.48
C ASP A 137 -7.78 10.00 -11.76
N ASP A 138 -8.74 9.66 -10.89
CA ASP A 138 -9.62 8.49 -11.04
C ASP A 138 -10.32 8.48 -12.42
N ASN A 139 -10.49 9.65 -13.04
CA ASN A 139 -11.06 9.82 -14.37
C ASN A 139 -10.17 9.33 -15.52
N LEU A 140 -8.84 9.36 -15.37
CA LEU A 140 -7.91 8.93 -16.43
C LEU A 140 -7.82 7.40 -16.51
N ILE A 141 -7.92 6.71 -15.38
CA ILE A 141 -7.93 5.24 -15.29
C ILE A 141 -9.22 4.68 -15.91
N VAL A 142 -10.38 5.26 -15.61
CA VAL A 142 -11.67 4.86 -16.21
C VAL A 142 -11.67 5.01 -17.73
N SER A 143 -11.02 6.06 -18.26
CA SER A 143 -10.91 6.28 -19.71
C SER A 143 -9.98 5.26 -20.40
N THR A 144 -8.95 4.79 -19.69
CA THR A 144 -8.00 3.79 -20.19
C THR A 144 -8.59 2.38 -20.12
N MET A 145 -9.36 2.07 -19.07
CA MET A 145 -10.11 0.81 -18.94
C MET A 145 -11.22 0.66 -19.99
N LYS A 146 -11.87 1.76 -20.42
CA LYS A 146 -12.86 1.72 -21.52
C LYS A 146 -12.24 1.46 -22.90
N ARG A 147 -10.92 1.70 -23.09
CA ARG A 147 -10.21 1.39 -24.35
C ARG A 147 -9.73 -0.06 -24.42
N GLN A 148 -9.47 -0.69 -23.28
CA GLN A 148 -9.17 -2.13 -23.24
C GLN A 148 -10.47 -2.93 -23.23
N LYS A 149 -11.04 -3.16 -24.43
CA LYS A 149 -12.02 -4.23 -24.63
C LYS A 149 -11.38 -5.56 -24.22
N ILE A 150 -11.71 -6.03 -23.02
CA ILE A 150 -11.46 -7.42 -22.59
C ILE A 150 -12.21 -8.32 -23.60
N PRO A 151 -11.56 -9.29 -24.26
CA PRO A 151 -12.25 -10.23 -25.11
C PRO A 151 -13.20 -11.07 -24.25
N LYS A 152 -14.48 -11.11 -24.63
CA LYS A 152 -15.47 -11.97 -23.98
C LYS A 152 -15.03 -13.42 -24.18
N LEU A 153 -14.60 -14.09 -23.12
CA LEU A 153 -14.48 -15.55 -23.10
C LEU A 153 -15.89 -16.12 -23.04
N GLY A 154 -16.38 -16.64 -24.16
CA GLY A 154 -17.64 -17.37 -24.21
C GLY A 154 -18.43 -17.17 -25.49
N GLU A 155 -17.89 -17.62 -26.63
CA GLU A 155 -18.73 -17.93 -27.81
C GLU A 155 -18.16 -19.03 -28.74
N ASP A 156 -17.07 -19.72 -28.37
CA ASP A 156 -16.47 -20.79 -29.19
C ASP A 156 -16.54 -22.17 -28.51
N SER A 157 -17.72 -22.55 -28.03
CA SER A 157 -18.02 -23.92 -27.59
C SER A 157 -19.21 -24.49 -28.37
N ALA A 158 -19.24 -24.25 -29.68
CA ALA A 158 -20.20 -24.87 -30.58
C ALA A 158 -19.53 -25.13 -31.95
N LYS A 159 -18.65 -26.13 -31.98
CA LYS A 159 -18.28 -27.00 -33.12
C LYS A 159 -16.90 -27.60 -32.90
N ARG A 160 -16.87 -28.81 -32.33
CA ARG A 160 -16.04 -29.95 -32.77
C ARG A 160 -16.32 -31.15 -31.89
#